data_AF-A0A381YM72-F1
#
_entry.id   AF-A0A381YM72-F1
#
_cell.length_a   1.000
_cell.length_b   1.000
_cell.length_c   1.000
_cell.angle_alpha   90.00
_cell.angle_beta   90.00
_cell.angle_gamma   90.00
#
_symmetry.space_group_name_H-M   'P 1'
#
loop_
_entity.id
_entity.type
_entity.pdbx_description
1 polymer ?
#
loop_
_entity_poly.entity_id
_entity_poly.type
_entity_poly.pdbx_seq_one_letter_code
_entity_poly.pdbx_strand_id
1 'polypeptide(L)'
;MSFSYVGSEPLQRETGERYFYALRRDDDGQLFIAKVDVASPTDSIQVNKPGGTGDNFPDFQDGADFFEGRNPNHNLVYENLNFEQMRWDDKNIYYFVNDEGEFVLRINTPYTYATGTSDEFKDDQFITGY
;
A
#
# COMPACT_ATOMS: atom_id res chain seq x y z
N MET A 1 -39.74 3.78 28.55
CA MET A 1 -38.64 2.95 28.04
C MET A 1 -38.03 3.68 26.86
N SER A 2 -36.82 4.22 27.08
CA SER A 2 -35.62 4.28 26.21
C SER A 2 -35.78 4.07 24.69
N PHE A 3 -35.07 4.75 23.77
CA PHE A 3 -33.69 5.22 23.80
C PHE A 3 -33.50 6.48 22.92
N SER A 4 -32.76 7.48 23.40
CA SER A 4 -32.12 8.50 22.56
C SER A 4 -30.77 7.96 22.10
N TYR A 5 -30.64 7.66 20.81
CA TYR A 5 -29.37 7.29 20.19
C TYR A 5 -28.63 8.59 19.84
N VAL A 6 -27.94 9.17 20.81
CA VAL A 6 -26.85 10.11 20.52
C VAL A 6 -25.62 9.23 20.42
N GLY A 7 -25.22 8.92 19.18
CA GLY A 7 -23.94 8.28 18.91
C GLY A 7 -22.85 9.16 19.49
N SER A 8 -22.38 8.76 20.66
CA SER A 8 -21.27 9.36 21.36
C SER A 8 -20.01 9.10 20.55
N GLU A 9 -19.35 10.22 20.22
CA GLU A 9 -17.96 10.37 19.79
C GLU A 9 -17.71 10.05 18.31
N PRO A 10 -17.14 10.99 17.52
CA PRO A 10 -16.44 10.57 16.31
C PRO A 10 -15.42 9.55 16.79
N LEU A 11 -15.26 8.43 16.08
CA LEU A 11 -14.12 7.54 16.29
C LEU A 11 -12.90 8.43 16.41
N GLN A 12 -12.41 8.57 17.65
CA GLN A 12 -11.20 9.27 17.95
C GLN A 12 -10.18 8.45 17.18
N ARG A 13 -9.75 8.94 16.01
CA ARG A 13 -8.63 8.35 15.27
C ARG A 13 -7.43 8.45 16.19
N GLU A 14 -7.28 7.48 17.07
CA GLU A 14 -6.05 7.15 17.79
C GLU A 14 -5.09 6.37 16.88
N THR A 15 -5.32 6.30 15.57
CA THR A 15 -4.37 5.68 14.66
C THR A 15 -3.32 6.70 14.28
N GLY A 16 -2.18 6.63 14.98
CA GLY A 16 -0.95 7.33 14.62
C GLY A 16 -0.47 7.01 13.20
N GLU A 17 -1.01 5.96 12.58
CA GLU A 17 -0.66 5.46 11.26
C GLU A 17 -1.19 6.38 10.15
N ARG A 18 -0.33 7.30 9.73
CA ARG A 18 -0.60 8.26 8.65
C ARG A 18 -0.19 7.74 7.28
N TYR A 19 0.72 6.78 7.24
CA TYR A 19 1.32 6.32 6.02
C TYR A 19 1.06 4.83 5.81
N PHE A 20 0.61 4.51 4.61
CA PHE A 20 0.47 3.15 4.14
C PHE A 20 1.59 2.85 3.15
N TYR A 21 2.27 1.73 3.35
CA TYR A 21 3.32 1.25 2.46
C TYR A 21 2.95 -0.11 1.90
N ALA A 22 3.16 -0.28 0.61
CA ALA A 22 2.89 -1.52 -0.08
C ALA A 22 4.10 -1.91 -0.93
N LEU A 23 4.43 -3.20 -0.92
CA LEU A 23 5.62 -3.75 -1.55
C LEU A 23 5.23 -4.96 -2.42
N ARG A 24 5.82 -5.01 -3.61
CA ARG A 24 5.70 -6.14 -4.53
C ARG A 24 7.03 -6.42 -5.20
N ARG A 25 7.17 -7.66 -5.69
CA ARG A 25 8.28 -8.04 -6.55
C ARG A 25 7.75 -8.55 -7.87
N ASP A 26 8.43 -8.22 -8.96
CA ASP A 26 8.17 -8.89 -10.24
C ASP A 26 8.96 -10.20 -10.34
N ASP A 27 8.73 -10.94 -11.42
CA ASP A 27 9.38 -12.22 -11.68
C ASP A 27 10.88 -12.06 -12.00
N ASP A 28 11.32 -10.86 -12.38
CA ASP A 28 12.73 -10.50 -12.58
C ASP A 28 13.43 -10.12 -11.26
N GLY A 29 12.68 -10.07 -10.15
CA GLY A 29 13.18 -9.76 -8.82
C GLY A 29 13.31 -8.26 -8.52
N GLN A 30 12.77 -7.38 -9.37
CA GLN A 30 12.69 -5.95 -9.11
C GLN A 30 11.71 -5.66 -7.99
N LEU A 31 12.07 -4.71 -7.13
CA LEU A 31 11.26 -4.31 -5.99
C LEU A 31 10.50 -3.03 -6.31
N PHE A 32 9.19 -3.05 -6.11
CA PHE A 32 8.35 -1.85 -6.21
C PHE A 32 7.81 -1.52 -4.83
N ILE A 33 7.92 -0.24 -4.45
CA ILE A 33 7.43 0.28 -3.19
C ILE A 33 6.46 1.40 -3.52
N ALA A 34 5.23 1.27 -3.04
CA ALA A 34 4.23 2.31 -3.07
C ALA A 34 4.05 2.89 -1.66
N LYS A 35 3.74 4.18 -1.61
CA LYS A 35 3.47 4.91 -0.39
C LYS A 35 2.23 5.77 -0.61
N VAL A 36 1.32 5.74 0.36
CA VAL A 36 0.11 6.58 0.40
C VAL A 36 0.10 7.33 1.73
N ASP A 37 -0.08 8.65 1.70
CA ASP A 37 -0.48 9.41 2.89
C ASP A 37 -2.01 9.36 3.00
N VAL A 38 -2.55 8.71 4.03
CA VAL A 38 -4.02 8.58 4.16
C VAL A 38 -4.71 9.88 4.54
N ALA A 39 -3.95 10.91 4.91
CA ALA A 39 -4.47 12.27 5.07
C ALA A 39 -4.47 13.06 3.74
N SER A 40 -3.86 12.54 2.68
CA SER A 40 -3.86 13.15 1.36
C SER A 40 -5.19 12.89 0.65
N PRO A 41 -5.83 13.92 0.07
CA PRO A 41 -7.06 13.74 -0.70
C PRO A 41 -6.82 13.19 -2.11
N THR A 42 -5.57 13.14 -2.56
CA THR A 42 -5.20 12.75 -3.94
C THR A 42 -4.48 11.42 -4.02
N ASP A 43 -3.90 10.97 -2.91
CA ASP A 43 -3.14 9.72 -2.92
C ASP A 43 -4.11 8.56 -3.01
N SER A 44 -3.81 7.61 -3.89
CA SER A 44 -4.60 6.40 -4.04
C SER A 44 -3.68 5.23 -4.36
N ILE A 45 -4.16 4.02 -4.08
CA ILE A 45 -3.44 2.81 -4.42
C ILE A 45 -4.44 1.72 -4.81
N GLN A 46 -4.09 1.00 -5.87
CA GLN A 46 -4.86 -0.16 -6.32
C GLN A 46 -4.37 -1.42 -5.61
N VAL A 47 -5.20 -1.97 -4.72
CA VAL A 47 -4.92 -3.22 -3.98
C VAL A 47 -5.10 -4.45 -4.88
N ASN A 48 -6.20 -4.52 -5.62
CA ASN A 48 -6.52 -5.62 -6.52
C ASN A 48 -6.52 -5.15 -7.99
N LYS A 49 -5.82 -5.89 -8.85
CA LYS A 49 -5.86 -5.75 -10.31
C LYS A 49 -7.24 -6.17 -10.84
N PRO A 50 -7.65 -5.68 -12.02
CA PRO A 50 -8.89 -6.15 -12.65
C PRO A 50 -8.79 -7.65 -12.95
N GLY A 51 -9.82 -8.41 -12.57
CA GLY A 51 -9.81 -9.87 -12.75
C GLY A 51 -11.00 -10.56 -12.10
N GLY A 52 -10.92 -11.89 -12.00
CA GLY A 52 -11.96 -12.71 -11.36
C GLY A 52 -12.09 -12.41 -9.86
N THR A 53 -13.32 -12.28 -9.35
CA THR A 53 -13.54 -11.93 -7.93
C THR A 53 -12.98 -12.92 -6.92
N GLY A 54 -12.76 -14.19 -7.31
CA GLY A 54 -12.18 -15.22 -6.45
C GLY A 54 -10.69 -15.05 -6.19
N ASP A 55 -9.99 -14.29 -7.06
CA ASP A 55 -8.55 -14.10 -6.99
C ASP A 55 -8.18 -12.75 -6.34
N ASN A 56 -9.18 -12.01 -5.86
CA ASN A 56 -9.01 -10.76 -5.12
C ASN A 56 -8.68 -11.05 -3.67
N PHE A 57 -7.86 -10.18 -3.07
CA PHE A 57 -7.75 -10.10 -1.62
C PHE A 57 -9.00 -9.42 -1.04
N PRO A 58 -9.79 -10.11 -0.20
CA PRO A 58 -11.07 -9.58 0.28
C PRO A 58 -10.95 -8.79 1.59
N ASP A 59 -9.91 -9.05 2.39
CA ASP A 59 -9.82 -8.63 3.78
C ASP A 59 -8.96 -7.38 3.98
N PHE A 60 -8.98 -6.45 3.02
CA PHE A 60 -8.26 -5.19 3.17
C PHE A 60 -8.88 -4.35 4.30
N GLN A 61 -8.06 -3.99 5.28
CA GLN A 61 -8.46 -3.21 6.44
C GLN A 61 -7.42 -2.13 6.76
N ASP A 62 -7.90 -0.96 7.17
CA ASP A 62 -7.07 0.13 7.69
C ASP A 62 -6.41 -0.31 9.02
N GLY A 63 -5.13 0.01 9.20
CA GLY A 63 -4.32 -0.31 10.37
C GLY A 63 -3.94 -1.78 10.52
N ALA A 64 -4.31 -2.64 9.56
CA ALA A 64 -3.94 -4.04 9.56
C ALA A 64 -2.76 -4.29 8.62
N ASP A 65 -1.64 -4.73 9.18
CA ASP A 65 -0.50 -5.20 8.40
C ASP A 65 -0.82 -6.54 7.72
N PHE A 66 -0.27 -6.73 6.52
CA PHE A 66 -0.42 -7.94 5.73
C PHE A 66 0.92 -8.34 5.10
N PHE A 67 1.40 -9.54 5.43
CA PHE A 67 2.67 -10.05 4.91
C PHE A 67 2.55 -11.38 4.17
N GLU A 68 1.32 -11.89 4.05
CA GLU A 68 1.02 -13.24 3.58
C GLU A 68 0.59 -13.28 2.10
N GLY A 69 0.99 -12.29 1.30
CA GLY A 69 0.66 -12.26 -0.14
C GLY A 69 1.34 -13.37 -0.95
N ARG A 70 2.40 -13.99 -0.40
CA ARG A 70 3.06 -15.18 -0.96
C ARG A 70 3.06 -16.33 0.03
N ASN A 71 2.85 -17.53 -0.50
CA ASN A 71 2.92 -18.76 0.28
C ASN A 71 4.39 -19.23 0.49
N PRO A 72 4.64 -20.30 1.26
CA PRO A 72 6.00 -20.81 1.49
C PRO A 72 6.75 -21.27 0.23
N ASN A 73 6.04 -21.52 -0.88
CA ASN A 73 6.63 -21.85 -2.17
C ASN A 73 6.88 -20.61 -3.04
N HIS A 74 6.74 -19.41 -2.46
CA HIS A 74 6.89 -18.10 -3.10
C HIS A 74 5.88 -17.81 -4.22
N ASN A 75 4.74 -18.52 -4.26
CA ASN A 75 3.67 -18.23 -5.20
C ASN A 75 2.69 -17.22 -4.60
N LEU A 76 2.11 -16.36 -5.44
CA LEU A 76 1.04 -15.45 -5.03
C LEU A 76 -0.14 -16.24 -4.47
N VAL A 77 -0.67 -15.77 -3.33
CA VAL A 77 -1.88 -16.34 -2.72
C VAL A 77 -3.13 -15.89 -3.46
N TYR A 78 -3.10 -14.67 -4.00
CA TYR A 78 -4.19 -14.02 -4.72
C TYR A 78 -3.63 -13.50 -6.05
N GLU A 79 -4.14 -13.98 -7.19
CA GLU A 79 -3.58 -13.60 -8.51
C GLU A 79 -3.79 -12.12 -8.83
N ASN A 80 -4.91 -11.54 -8.37
CA ASN A 80 -5.21 -10.14 -8.59
C ASN A 80 -4.51 -9.23 -7.57
N LEU A 81 -3.89 -9.77 -6.52
CA LEU A 81 -3.22 -8.93 -5.53
C LEU A 81 -2.04 -8.19 -6.16
N ASN A 82 -2.08 -6.87 -6.07
CA ASN A 82 -1.04 -6.02 -6.67
C ASN A 82 0.19 -5.89 -5.76
N PHE A 83 -0.03 -5.89 -4.44
CA PHE A 83 1.03 -5.77 -3.43
C PHE A 83 0.99 -6.93 -2.46
N GLU A 84 2.08 -7.67 -2.40
CA GLU A 84 2.20 -8.90 -1.61
C GLU A 84 2.35 -8.63 -0.12
N GLN A 85 2.91 -7.47 0.20
CA GLN A 85 3.13 -7.02 1.56
C GLN A 85 2.64 -5.59 1.71
N MET A 86 1.94 -5.33 2.79
CA MET A 86 1.31 -4.06 3.11
C MET A 86 1.52 -3.79 4.59
N ARG A 87 1.87 -2.55 4.93
CA ARG A 87 2.01 -2.15 6.32
C ARG A 87 1.53 -0.73 6.55
N TRP A 88 1.11 -0.49 7.78
CA TRP A 88 0.72 0.82 8.28
C TRP A 88 1.82 1.35 9.20
N ASP A 89 2.10 2.65 9.13
CA ASP A 89 3.11 3.28 9.96
C ASP A 89 2.77 4.74 10.25
N ASP A 90 3.20 5.21 11.42
CA ASP A 90 3.09 6.61 11.82
C ASP A 90 4.18 7.48 11.21
N LYS A 91 5.30 6.87 10.82
CA LYS A 91 6.45 7.57 10.28
C LYS A 91 6.35 7.76 8.78
N ASN A 92 6.79 8.93 8.36
CA ASN A 92 7.06 9.19 6.95
C ASN A 92 8.41 8.57 6.59
N ILE A 93 8.38 7.52 5.79
CA ILE A 93 9.53 6.71 5.42
C ILE A 93 9.76 6.84 3.92
N TYR A 94 11.02 7.05 3.55
CA TYR A 94 11.50 7.04 2.18
C TYR A 94 12.47 5.89 2.02
N TYR A 95 12.17 5.01 1.07
CA TYR A 95 13.01 3.87 0.69
C TYR A 95 13.73 4.21 -0.61
N PHE A 96 15.02 3.99 -0.71
CA PHE A 96 15.78 4.18 -1.95
C PHE A 96 17.06 3.35 -1.93
N VAL A 97 17.69 3.22 -3.10
CA VAL A 97 19.04 2.66 -3.21
C VAL A 97 20.01 3.83 -3.41
N ASN A 98 21.06 3.92 -2.59
CA ASN A 98 22.08 4.97 -2.74
C ASN A 98 23.07 4.66 -3.87
N ASP A 99 23.98 5.58 -4.13
CA ASP A 99 24.98 5.45 -5.21
C ASP A 99 25.94 4.27 -4.97
N GLU A 100 26.09 3.83 -3.72
CA GLU A 100 26.87 2.66 -3.30
C GLU A 100 26.11 1.33 -3.44
N GLY A 101 24.83 1.34 -3.85
CA GLY A 101 24.01 0.14 -4.04
C GLY A 101 23.37 -0.40 -2.75
N GLU A 102 23.39 0.37 -1.67
CA GLU A 102 22.78 0.02 -0.39
C GLU A 102 21.30 0.38 -0.38
N PHE A 103 20.47 -0.51 0.17
CA PHE A 103 19.06 -0.20 0.41
C PHE A 103 18.93 0.63 1.68
N VAL A 104 18.56 1.91 1.51
CA VAL A 104 18.50 2.91 2.56
C VAL A 104 17.06 3.24 2.90
N LEU A 105 16.81 3.35 4.21
CA LEU A 105 15.57 3.85 4.78
C LEU A 105 15.84 5.19 5.45
N ARG A 106 15.05 6.22 5.11
CA ARG A 106 15.13 7.55 5.70
C ARG A 106 13.78 7.95 6.29
N ILE A 107 13.81 8.42 7.53
CA ILE A 107 12.60 8.80 8.28
C ILE A 107 12.49 10.32 8.31
N ASN A 108 11.28 10.83 8.06
CA ASN A 108 10.88 12.24 8.16
C ASN A 108 11.77 13.21 7.38
N THR A 109 12.52 12.72 6.40
CA THR A 109 13.35 13.58 5.56
C THR A 109 13.15 13.18 4.11
N PRO A 110 12.71 14.12 3.25
CA PRO A 110 12.38 13.80 1.88
C PRO A 110 13.60 13.29 1.11
N TYR A 111 13.34 12.36 0.20
CA TYR A 111 14.29 11.90 -0.79
C TYR A 111 13.70 12.13 -2.18
N THR A 112 14.49 12.70 -3.08
CA THR A 112 14.11 12.91 -4.47
C THR A 112 14.54 11.70 -5.27
N TYR A 113 13.58 10.95 -5.78
CA TYR A 113 13.82 9.81 -6.66
C TYR A 113 14.34 10.28 -8.01
N ALA A 114 15.36 9.61 -8.53
CA ALA A 114 15.82 9.85 -9.89
C ALA A 114 14.73 9.41 -10.88
N THR A 115 14.59 10.16 -11.98
CA THR A 115 13.62 9.84 -13.04
C THR A 115 13.88 8.42 -13.58
N GLY A 116 12.85 7.56 -13.56
CA GLY A 116 12.95 6.18 -14.01
C GLY A 116 13.40 5.17 -12.94
N THR A 117 13.67 5.60 -11.70
CA THR A 117 13.90 4.68 -10.55
C THR A 117 12.61 4.31 -9.85
N SER A 118 11.62 5.19 -9.91
CA SER A 118 10.22 4.84 -9.79
C SER A 118 9.67 4.72 -11.20
N ASP A 119 9.32 3.52 -11.66
CA ASP A 119 8.28 3.44 -12.66
C ASP A 119 7.07 4.13 -12.02
N GLU A 120 6.77 5.35 -12.45
CA GLU A 120 5.47 5.94 -12.23
C GLU A 120 4.48 4.86 -12.62
N PHE A 121 3.69 4.36 -11.67
CA PHE A 121 2.53 3.55 -12.01
C PHE A 121 1.78 4.36 -13.06
N LYS A 122 1.90 3.94 -14.33
CA LYS A 122 1.17 4.57 -15.41
C LYS A 122 -0.28 4.23 -15.15
N ASP A 123 -0.94 5.19 -14.54
CA ASP A 123 -2.38 5.31 -14.25
C ASP A 123 -3.26 5.20 -15.53
N ASP A 124 -2.65 4.92 -16.69
CA ASP A 124 -3.23 4.99 -18.02
C ASP A 124 -3.89 3.67 -18.49
N GLN A 125 -4.39 2.88 -17.54
CA GLN A 125 -5.26 1.73 -17.81
C GLN A 125 -6.54 1.79 -16.96
N PHE A 126 -7.09 2.99 -16.72
CA PHE A 126 -8.52 3.12 -16.44
C PHE A 126 -9.31 2.81 -17.71
N ILE A 127 -9.64 1.54 -17.94
CA ILE A 127 -10.84 1.21 -18.71
C ILE A 127 -11.99 1.21 -17.72
N THR A 128 -12.65 2.36 -17.66
CA THR A 128 -14.05 2.45 -17.24
C THR A 128 -14.88 1.58 -18.18
N GLY A 129 -15.64 0.65 -17.63
CA GLY A 129 -16.59 -0.15 -18.38
C GLY A 129 -17.65 -0.70 -17.44
N TYR A 130 -18.72 0.10 -17.29
CA TYR A 130 -20.05 -0.12 -16.70
C TYR A 130 -20.29 -1.39 -15.87
#